data_AF-A0A812LSX8-F1
#
_entry.id   AF-A0A812LSX8-F1
#
_cell.length_a   1.000
_cell.length_b   1.000
_cell.length_c   1.000
_cell.angle_alpha   90.00
_cell.angle_beta   90.00
_cell.angle_gamma   90.00
#
_symmetry.space_group_name_H-M   'P 1'
#
loop_
_entity.id
_entity.type
_entity.pdbx_description
1 polymer ?
#
loop_
_entity_poly.entity_id
_entity_poly.type
_entity_poly.pdbx_seq_one_letter_code
_entity_poly.pdbx_strand_id
1 'polypeptide(L)'
;MELACRNATEEPSEANIVRLLDLWSADWKRRGRTRAVGPGAYERYATLGLFGHGGVVGVSNATGLREACAAVNCFLRSRFPSGTWTSIAVLFNPRMGLHRDIQNMAGHPNHALALGKYTGGRVWIEDDEGDSAAWLADKKGGRELRGRWLDMHDNPVSFDARRYHMVEPHEGSMWALAAYVPQAYARATEQHRETLREAGFPLPA
;
A
#
# COMPACT_ATOMS: atom_id res chain seq x y z
N MET A 1 -7.34 13.19 -16.95
CA MET A 1 -7.69 12.44 -15.73
C MET A 1 -8.91 11.56 -15.98
N GLU A 2 -10.05 12.13 -16.35
CA GLU A 2 -11.33 11.41 -16.56
C GLU A 2 -11.23 10.16 -17.45
N LEU A 3 -10.59 10.26 -18.63
CA LEU A 3 -10.40 9.11 -19.52
C LEU A 3 -9.58 7.99 -18.86
N ALA A 4 -8.54 8.34 -18.08
CA ALA A 4 -7.73 7.34 -17.40
C ALA A 4 -8.51 6.63 -16.29
N CYS A 5 -9.34 7.36 -15.53
CA CYS A 5 -10.23 6.77 -14.53
C CYS A 5 -11.23 5.80 -15.19
N ARG A 6 -11.83 6.19 -16.31
CA ARG A 6 -12.77 5.36 -17.08
C ARG A 6 -12.12 4.07 -17.56
N ASN A 7 -10.99 4.16 -18.27
CA ASN A 7 -10.28 2.99 -18.79
C ASN A 7 -9.85 2.05 -17.65
N ALA A 8 -9.35 2.58 -16.53
CA ALA A 8 -8.97 1.78 -15.37
C ALA A 8 -10.15 1.09 -14.67
N THR A 9 -11.37 1.63 -14.83
CA THR A 9 -12.59 1.07 -14.24
C THR A 9 -13.24 0.03 -15.16
N GLU A 10 -13.37 0.35 -16.45
CA GLU A 10 -14.03 -0.52 -17.45
C GLU A 10 -13.11 -1.69 -17.87
N GLU A 11 -11.79 -1.45 -17.91
CA GLU A 11 -10.77 -2.43 -18.28
C GLU A 11 -9.63 -2.43 -17.25
N PRO A 12 -9.83 -3.05 -16.07
CA PRO A 12 -8.86 -3.05 -14.98
C PRO A 12 -7.62 -3.89 -15.33
N SER A 13 -6.63 -3.25 -15.93
CA SER A 13 -5.32 -3.83 -16.30
C SER A 13 -4.18 -3.07 -15.64
N GLU A 14 -3.01 -3.73 -15.51
CA GLU A 14 -1.77 -3.08 -15.06
C GLU A 14 -1.49 -1.79 -15.84
N ALA A 15 -1.58 -1.83 -17.17
CA ALA A 15 -1.28 -0.69 -18.02
C ALA A 15 -2.21 0.51 -17.75
N ASN A 16 -3.52 0.27 -17.60
CA ASN A 16 -4.48 1.34 -17.33
C ASN A 16 -4.30 1.92 -15.93
N ILE A 17 -3.99 1.09 -14.93
CA ILE A 17 -3.73 1.56 -13.56
C ILE A 17 -2.43 2.35 -13.47
N VAL A 18 -1.34 1.87 -14.06
CA VAL A 18 -0.07 2.61 -14.12
C VAL A 18 -0.28 3.98 -14.78
N ARG A 19 -1.02 4.02 -15.90
CA ARG A 19 -1.34 5.28 -16.60
C ARG A 19 -2.13 6.25 -15.71
N LEU A 20 -3.11 5.73 -14.96
CA LEU A 20 -3.88 6.53 -14.01
C LEU A 20 -2.97 7.10 -12.90
N LEU A 21 -2.12 6.27 -12.30
CA LEU A 21 -1.21 6.68 -11.22
C LEU A 21 -0.15 7.68 -11.68
N ASP A 22 0.39 7.53 -12.89
CA ASP A 22 1.35 8.46 -13.47
C ASP A 22 0.75 9.86 -13.63
N LEU A 23 -0.48 9.94 -14.16
CA LEU A 23 -1.20 11.20 -14.31
C LEU A 23 -1.59 11.79 -12.95
N TRP A 24 -2.12 10.95 -12.04
CA TRP A 24 -2.66 11.43 -10.78
C TRP A 24 -1.57 11.91 -9.83
N SER A 25 -0.42 11.26 -9.84
CA SER A 25 0.70 11.63 -8.99
C SER A 25 1.38 12.94 -9.35
N ALA A 26 1.13 13.48 -10.56
CA ALA A 26 1.62 14.81 -10.95
C ALA A 26 1.04 15.93 -10.07
N ASP A 27 -0.17 15.76 -9.57
CA ASP A 27 -0.88 16.76 -8.75
C ASP A 27 -0.62 16.61 -7.25
N TRP A 28 0.17 15.61 -6.84
CA TRP A 28 0.43 15.35 -5.43
C TRP A 28 1.38 16.41 -4.86
N LYS A 29 0.79 17.43 -4.22
CA LYS A 29 1.47 18.58 -3.61
C LYS A 29 2.51 18.24 -2.53
N ARG A 30 2.63 16.97 -2.10
CA ARG A 30 3.58 16.55 -1.06
C ARG A 30 4.51 15.47 -1.58
N ARG A 31 5.78 15.84 -1.75
CA ARG A 31 6.92 14.91 -1.85
C ARG A 31 7.17 14.28 -0.48
N GLY A 32 6.27 13.40 -0.03
CA GLY A 32 6.48 12.43 1.04
C GLY A 32 6.31 12.84 2.51
N ARG A 33 5.79 11.89 3.30
CA ARG A 33 6.00 11.75 4.74
C ARG A 33 7.44 11.30 5.02
N THR A 34 8.39 12.24 5.05
CA THR A 34 9.80 11.96 5.42
C THR A 34 9.98 11.40 6.83
N ARG A 35 9.06 11.68 7.77
CA ARG A 35 9.25 11.32 9.19
C ARG A 35 8.93 9.87 9.57
N ALA A 36 8.02 9.20 8.85
CA ALA A 36 7.60 7.83 9.21
C ALA A 36 8.43 6.75 8.53
N VAL A 37 9.06 7.08 7.40
CA VAL A 37 9.71 6.12 6.50
C VAL A 37 11.18 6.47 6.21
N GLY A 38 11.64 7.65 6.63
CA GLY A 38 12.98 8.17 6.35
C GLY A 38 13.07 8.92 5.01
N PRO A 39 14.07 9.80 4.84
CA PRO A 39 14.32 10.47 3.57
C PRO A 39 14.73 9.48 2.48
N GLY A 40 14.21 9.65 1.26
CA GLY A 40 14.55 8.82 0.10
C GLY A 40 13.83 7.47 0.02
N ALA A 41 12.91 7.18 0.94
CA ALA A 41 12.17 5.92 0.97
C ALA A 41 11.19 5.71 -0.20
N TYR A 42 10.94 6.73 -1.01
CA TYR A 42 10.16 6.68 -2.25
C TYR A 42 10.29 8.01 -2.98
N GLU A 43 9.90 8.04 -4.26
CA GLU A 43 9.90 9.24 -5.08
C GLU A 43 8.55 9.97 -5.04
N ARG A 44 7.43 9.22 -5.02
CA ARG A 44 6.07 9.76 -4.88
C ARG A 44 5.26 8.90 -3.90
N TYR A 45 4.35 9.54 -3.17
CA TYR A 45 3.52 8.87 -2.17
C TYR A 45 2.17 9.54 -2.00
N ALA A 46 1.13 8.72 -1.92
CA ALA A 46 -0.16 9.11 -1.39
C ALA A 46 -0.69 8.03 -0.45
N THR A 47 -1.45 8.45 0.56
CA THR A 47 -2.38 7.58 1.27
C THR A 47 -3.75 7.85 0.69
N LEU A 48 -4.47 6.82 0.29
CA LEU A 48 -5.90 6.85 0.00
C LEU A 48 -6.65 6.26 1.19
N GLY A 49 -7.89 6.70 1.41
CA GLY A 49 -8.75 6.18 2.46
C GLY A 49 -8.51 6.80 3.84
N LEU A 50 -8.68 6.00 4.89
CA LEU A 50 -8.63 6.43 6.28
C LEU A 50 -7.19 6.71 6.75
N PHE A 51 -7.01 7.65 7.66
CA PHE A 51 -5.76 7.80 8.40
C PHE A 51 -6.04 8.10 9.88
N GLY A 52 -5.04 7.77 10.71
CA GLY A 52 -4.96 8.23 12.10
C GLY A 52 -3.66 8.99 12.33
N HIS A 53 -3.72 10.16 12.97
CA HIS A 53 -2.53 10.90 13.40
C HIS A 53 -2.84 11.78 14.61
N GLY A 54 -2.02 11.70 15.67
CA GLY A 54 -2.17 12.56 16.85
C GLY A 54 -3.54 12.46 17.54
N GLY A 55 -4.15 11.27 17.54
CA GLY A 55 -5.50 11.05 18.08
C GLY A 55 -6.65 11.37 17.11
N VAL A 56 -6.39 12.10 16.04
CA VAL A 56 -7.39 12.42 15.00
C VAL A 56 -7.53 11.25 14.03
N VAL A 57 -8.78 10.96 13.66
CA VAL A 57 -9.15 10.03 12.58
C VAL A 57 -9.81 10.84 11.47
N GLY A 58 -9.44 10.59 10.22
CA GLY A 58 -10.04 11.26 9.07
C GLY A 58 -9.82 10.51 7.77
N VAL A 59 -10.37 11.04 6.68
CA VAL A 59 -10.17 10.54 5.32
C VAL A 59 -9.18 11.44 4.60
N SER A 60 -8.21 10.85 3.89
CA SER A 60 -7.16 11.61 3.22
C SER A 60 -7.73 12.54 2.13
N ASN A 61 -7.09 13.69 1.91
CA ASN A 61 -7.47 14.58 0.81
C ASN A 61 -7.29 13.92 -0.57
N ALA A 62 -6.35 12.98 -0.72
CA ALA A 62 -6.15 12.25 -1.97
C ALA A 62 -7.38 11.42 -2.32
N THR A 63 -8.10 10.87 -1.33
CA THR A 63 -9.39 10.19 -1.53
C THR A 63 -10.45 11.10 -2.19
N GLY A 64 -10.27 12.43 -2.15
CA GLY A 64 -11.21 13.40 -2.72
C GLY A 64 -11.38 13.31 -4.24
N LEU A 65 -10.40 12.75 -4.98
CA LEU A 65 -10.58 12.38 -6.39
C LEU A 65 -11.25 11.00 -6.47
N ARG A 66 -12.56 10.98 -6.22
CA ARG A 66 -13.35 9.77 -5.95
C ARG A 66 -13.28 8.76 -7.09
N GLU A 67 -13.32 9.19 -8.34
CA GLU A 67 -13.30 8.34 -9.52
C GLU A 67 -11.96 7.60 -9.65
N ALA A 68 -10.85 8.30 -9.41
CA ALA A 68 -9.52 7.68 -9.43
C ALA A 68 -9.36 6.68 -8.26
N CYS A 69 -9.84 7.04 -7.07
CA CYS A 69 -9.84 6.16 -5.91
C CYS A 69 -10.68 4.90 -6.14
N ALA A 70 -11.88 5.05 -6.72
CA ALA A 70 -12.78 3.96 -7.05
C ALA A 70 -12.18 3.02 -8.10
N ALA A 71 -11.48 3.55 -9.11
CA ALA A 71 -10.77 2.76 -10.12
C ALA A 71 -9.65 1.91 -9.48
N VAL A 72 -8.83 2.49 -8.61
CA VAL A 72 -7.79 1.76 -7.87
C VAL A 72 -8.40 0.66 -6.99
N ASN A 73 -9.48 0.97 -6.26
CA ASN A 73 -10.20 -0.03 -5.47
C ASN A 73 -10.84 -1.14 -6.33
N CYS A 74 -11.38 -0.81 -7.50
CA CYS A 74 -11.94 -1.78 -8.45
C CYS A 74 -10.87 -2.79 -8.88
N PHE A 75 -9.71 -2.27 -9.31
CA PHE A 75 -8.57 -3.11 -9.67
C PHE A 75 -8.09 -3.96 -8.48
N LEU A 76 -7.93 -3.38 -7.29
CA LEU A 76 -7.50 -4.16 -6.12
C LEU A 76 -8.50 -5.27 -5.76
N ARG A 77 -9.81 -5.04 -5.88
CA ARG A 77 -10.82 -6.09 -5.65
C ARG A 77 -10.78 -7.21 -6.68
N SER A 78 -10.45 -6.92 -7.95
CA SER A 78 -10.29 -8.00 -8.94
C SER A 78 -9.09 -8.90 -8.61
N ARG A 79 -8.07 -8.35 -7.93
CA ARG A 79 -6.89 -9.06 -7.45
C ARG A 79 -7.06 -9.71 -6.07
N PHE A 80 -7.92 -9.14 -5.22
CA PHE A 80 -8.23 -9.63 -3.87
C PHE A 80 -9.76 -9.72 -3.66
N PRO A 81 -10.46 -10.70 -4.24
CA PRO A 81 -11.94 -10.75 -4.23
C PRO A 81 -12.56 -10.80 -2.83
N SER A 82 -11.86 -11.41 -1.87
CA SER A 82 -12.29 -11.51 -0.47
C SER A 82 -11.55 -10.54 0.46
N GLY A 83 -10.70 -9.68 -0.10
CA GLY A 83 -9.89 -8.74 0.67
C GLY A 83 -10.73 -7.60 1.23
N THR A 84 -10.36 -7.12 2.41
CA THR A 84 -10.98 -5.94 3.02
C THR A 84 -9.91 -4.95 3.44
N TRP A 85 -10.17 -3.67 3.21
CA TRP A 85 -9.25 -2.60 3.58
C TRP A 85 -9.99 -1.28 3.65
N THR A 86 -9.38 -0.32 4.35
CA THR A 86 -9.94 1.03 4.51
C THR A 86 -8.96 2.11 4.05
N SER A 87 -7.74 1.70 3.70
CA SER A 87 -6.64 2.57 3.33
C SER A 87 -5.77 1.89 2.27
N ILE A 88 -5.15 2.68 1.39
CA ILE A 88 -4.16 2.21 0.42
C ILE A 88 -2.96 3.15 0.47
N ALA A 89 -1.78 2.62 0.69
CA ALA A 89 -0.52 3.31 0.44
C ALA A 89 -0.14 3.12 -1.03
N VAL A 90 0.04 4.22 -1.75
CA VAL A 90 0.42 4.25 -3.16
C VAL A 90 1.80 4.86 -3.27
N LEU A 91 2.80 4.07 -3.66
CA LEU A 91 4.20 4.47 -3.64
C LEU A 91 4.83 4.32 -5.03
N PHE A 92 5.59 5.34 -5.45
CA PHE A 92 6.45 5.25 -6.62
C PHE A 92 7.90 5.05 -6.20
N ASN A 93 8.53 4.02 -6.73
CA ASN A 93 9.90 3.60 -6.45
C ASN A 93 10.24 3.50 -4.95
N PRO A 94 9.50 2.67 -4.19
CA PRO A 94 9.73 2.52 -2.75
C PRO A 94 11.10 1.90 -2.43
N ARG A 95 11.78 2.42 -1.40
CA ARG A 95 13.03 1.92 -0.81
C ARG A 95 12.78 1.65 0.67
N MET A 96 12.04 0.57 0.93
CA MET A 96 11.56 0.20 2.26
C MET A 96 12.46 -0.85 2.88
N GLY A 97 13.33 -0.45 3.81
CA GLY A 97 14.13 -1.38 4.61
C GLY A 97 13.27 -2.22 5.56
N LEU A 98 13.91 -3.08 6.34
CA LEU A 98 13.23 -3.96 7.29
C LEU A 98 12.43 -3.17 8.34
N HIS A 99 11.11 -3.31 8.32
CA HIS A 99 10.20 -2.55 9.18
C HIS A 99 8.95 -3.34 9.58
N ARG A 100 8.13 -2.74 10.46
CA ARG A 100 6.83 -3.26 10.90
C ARG A 100 5.81 -2.14 10.89
N ASP A 101 4.63 -2.45 10.38
CA ASP A 101 3.49 -1.55 10.39
C ASP A 101 2.69 -1.71 11.68
N ILE A 102 3.29 -1.32 12.81
CA ILE A 102 2.69 -1.50 14.14
C ILE A 102 1.34 -0.79 14.30
N GLN A 103 1.03 0.18 13.44
CA GLN A 103 -0.23 0.93 13.41
C GLN A 103 -1.33 0.25 12.59
N ASN A 104 -1.03 -0.87 11.92
CA ASN A 104 -2.04 -1.68 11.24
C ASN A 104 -2.80 -2.50 12.28
N MET A 105 -4.08 -2.73 12.00
CA MET A 105 -5.01 -3.44 12.87
C MET A 105 -4.60 -4.92 12.95
N ALA A 106 -4.51 -5.45 14.18
CA ALA A 106 -4.19 -6.86 14.37
C ALA A 106 -5.29 -7.75 13.76
N GLY A 107 -4.91 -8.87 13.16
CA GLY A 107 -5.84 -9.78 12.48
C GLY A 107 -6.21 -9.37 11.05
N HIS A 108 -5.77 -8.20 10.57
CA HIS A 108 -5.95 -7.79 9.17
C HIS A 108 -4.60 -7.80 8.43
N PRO A 109 -4.49 -8.51 7.29
CA PRO A 109 -3.28 -8.48 6.49
C PRO A 109 -3.14 -7.14 5.74
N ASN A 110 -1.94 -6.86 5.26
CA ASN A 110 -1.78 -5.99 4.10
C ASN A 110 -1.98 -6.83 2.84
N HIS A 111 -2.69 -6.28 1.86
CA HIS A 111 -2.79 -6.80 0.51
C HIS A 111 -1.91 -5.93 -0.39
N ALA A 112 -0.86 -6.52 -0.97
CA ALA A 112 0.12 -5.79 -1.75
C ALA A 112 0.27 -6.34 -3.17
N LEU A 113 0.58 -5.43 -4.09
CA LEU A 113 1.02 -5.75 -5.44
C LEU A 113 1.89 -4.61 -5.97
N ALA A 114 2.70 -4.89 -6.98
CA ALA A 114 3.50 -3.91 -7.67
C ALA A 114 3.28 -3.98 -9.19
N LEU A 115 3.41 -2.83 -9.84
CA LEU A 115 3.07 -2.60 -11.23
C LEU A 115 4.15 -1.74 -11.91
N GLY A 116 4.25 -1.86 -13.23
CA GLY A 116 5.10 -1.03 -14.07
C GLY A 116 6.23 -1.83 -14.72
N LYS A 117 7.27 -1.11 -15.14
CA LYS A 117 8.42 -1.70 -15.84
C LYS A 117 9.64 -1.58 -14.95
N TYR A 118 9.94 -2.65 -14.24
CA TYR A 118 11.05 -2.70 -13.29
C TYR A 118 11.64 -4.10 -13.20
N THR A 119 12.80 -4.21 -12.55
CA THR A 119 13.45 -5.47 -12.19
C THR A 119 13.79 -5.48 -10.70
N GLY A 120 13.75 -6.65 -10.06
CA GLY A 120 13.87 -6.79 -8.60
C GLY A 120 12.54 -6.51 -7.91
N GLY A 121 12.54 -5.80 -6.78
CA GLY A 121 11.31 -5.27 -6.17
C GLY A 121 10.38 -6.31 -5.52
N ARG A 122 10.87 -7.53 -5.26
CA ARG A 122 10.13 -8.52 -4.45
C ARG A 122 9.89 -8.00 -3.04
N VAL A 123 8.90 -8.56 -2.35
CA VAL A 123 8.71 -8.31 -0.91
C VAL A 123 9.29 -9.47 -0.11
N TRP A 124 10.14 -9.17 0.87
CA TRP A 124 10.54 -10.14 1.88
C TRP A 124 9.59 -10.01 3.05
N ILE A 125 9.08 -11.14 3.53
CA ILE A 125 8.24 -11.21 4.73
C ILE A 125 8.85 -12.16 5.75
N GLU A 126 8.76 -11.81 7.03
CA GLU A 126 9.10 -12.69 8.13
C GLU A 126 8.12 -13.86 8.18
N ASP A 127 8.67 -15.06 8.15
CA ASP A 127 7.96 -16.34 8.03
C ASP A 127 8.83 -17.43 8.65
N ASP A 128 8.29 -18.11 9.65
CA ASP A 128 9.03 -19.11 10.42
C ASP A 128 9.36 -20.35 9.57
N GLU A 129 8.59 -20.58 8.50
CA GLU A 129 8.80 -21.65 7.52
C GLU A 129 9.52 -21.14 6.26
N GLY A 130 10.02 -19.91 6.28
CA GLY A 130 10.77 -19.32 5.19
C GLY A 130 12.11 -20.02 4.93
N ASP A 131 12.70 -19.80 3.77
CA ASP A 131 14.02 -20.33 3.36
C ASP A 131 15.09 -19.23 3.22
N SER A 132 14.70 -17.97 3.46
CA SER A 132 15.58 -16.80 3.42
C SER A 132 15.77 -16.23 4.82
N ALA A 133 16.89 -15.53 5.00
CA ALA A 133 17.20 -14.77 6.20
C ALA A 133 17.27 -13.26 5.91
N ALA A 134 16.93 -12.44 6.91
CA ALA A 134 17.19 -11.01 6.91
C ALA A 134 17.81 -10.59 8.25
N TRP A 135 18.77 -9.67 8.21
CA TRP A 135 19.43 -9.17 9.42
C TRP A 135 18.68 -7.97 9.99
N LEU A 136 18.16 -8.10 11.21
CA LEU A 136 17.61 -7.00 11.98
C LEU A 136 18.71 -6.39 12.84
N ALA A 137 19.21 -5.23 12.47
CA ALA A 137 20.13 -4.47 13.33
C ALA A 137 19.38 -3.86 14.53
N ASP A 138 19.94 -4.01 15.72
CA ASP A 138 19.46 -3.34 16.93
C ASP A 138 20.64 -2.78 17.75
N LYS A 139 20.33 -2.10 18.86
CA LYS A 139 21.36 -1.50 19.74
C LYS A 139 22.30 -2.52 20.41
N LYS A 140 22.00 -3.82 20.33
CA LYS A 140 22.70 -4.92 21.00
C LYS A 140 23.44 -5.85 20.03
N GLY A 141 23.55 -5.47 18.76
CA GLY A 141 24.28 -6.22 17.74
C GLY A 141 23.39 -6.81 16.66
N GLY A 142 22.07 -6.86 16.86
CA GLY A 142 21.12 -7.39 15.88
C GLY A 142 20.90 -8.90 15.97
N ARG A 143 19.95 -9.38 15.17
CA ARG A 143 19.59 -10.80 15.07
C ARG A 143 19.13 -11.15 13.67
N GLU A 144 19.30 -12.42 13.31
CA GLU A 144 18.74 -12.97 12.09
C GLU A 144 17.24 -13.24 12.26
N LEU A 145 16.46 -12.89 11.23
CA LEU A 145 15.06 -13.24 11.10
C LEU A 145 14.89 -14.19 9.93
N ARG A 146 14.02 -15.18 10.09
CA ARG A 146 13.64 -16.12 9.03
C ARG A 146 12.45 -15.57 8.25
N GLY A 147 12.44 -15.82 6.95
CA GLY A 147 11.40 -15.32 6.06
C GLY A 147 11.52 -15.82 4.63
N ARG A 148 10.72 -15.26 3.73
CA ARG A 148 10.71 -15.64 2.32
C ARG A 148 10.48 -14.43 1.42
N TRP A 149 11.01 -14.51 0.21
CA TRP A 149 10.77 -13.54 -0.85
C TRP A 149 9.52 -13.92 -1.64
N LEU A 150 8.61 -12.99 -1.82
CA LEU A 150 7.44 -13.14 -2.66
C LEU A 150 7.54 -12.17 -3.85
N ASP A 151 7.32 -12.69 -5.05
CA ASP A 151 7.11 -11.85 -6.22
C ASP A 151 5.73 -11.21 -6.13
N MET A 152 5.69 -9.89 -6.34
CA MET A 152 4.47 -9.10 -6.31
C MET A 152 4.23 -8.32 -7.61
N HIS A 153 5.00 -8.55 -8.68
CA HIS A 153 4.76 -7.92 -9.99
C HIS A 153 3.47 -8.48 -10.62
N ASP A 154 2.42 -7.66 -10.61
CA ASP A 154 1.04 -8.02 -10.99
C ASP A 154 0.54 -9.32 -10.32
N ASN A 155 1.21 -9.71 -9.24
CA ASN A 155 0.97 -10.92 -8.49
C ASN A 155 0.46 -10.54 -7.09
N PRO A 156 -0.81 -10.85 -6.76
CA PRO A 156 -1.40 -10.44 -5.49
C PRO A 156 -0.77 -11.18 -4.31
N VAL A 157 -0.22 -10.45 -3.33
CA VAL A 157 0.32 -11.03 -2.09
C VAL A 157 -0.40 -10.49 -0.87
N SER A 158 -0.62 -11.34 0.14
CA SER A 158 -1.21 -10.92 1.42
C SER A 158 -0.34 -11.41 2.57
N PHE A 159 -0.03 -10.55 3.52
CA PHE A 159 0.84 -10.88 4.65
C PHE A 159 0.53 -10.06 5.89
N ASP A 160 0.95 -10.55 7.06
CA ASP A 160 0.87 -9.79 8.30
C ASP A 160 1.98 -8.73 8.35
N ALA A 161 1.66 -7.50 7.97
CA ALA A 161 2.61 -6.39 7.99
C ALA A 161 3.02 -5.92 9.39
N ARG A 162 2.43 -6.48 10.46
CA ARG A 162 2.92 -6.27 11.83
C ARG A 162 4.15 -7.12 12.11
N ARG A 163 4.41 -8.17 11.32
CA ARG A 163 5.69 -8.87 11.24
C ARG A 163 6.69 -8.09 10.37
N TYR A 164 7.97 -8.43 10.49
CA TYR A 164 9.00 -7.74 9.74
C TYR A 164 8.87 -7.99 8.25
N HIS A 165 9.03 -6.94 7.45
CA HIS A 165 9.05 -7.03 5.99
C HIS A 165 9.88 -5.91 5.37
N MET A 166 10.28 -6.09 4.11
CA MET A 166 11.03 -5.10 3.33
C MET A 166 10.81 -5.28 1.83
N VAL A 167 11.17 -4.28 1.05
CA VAL A 167 11.15 -4.33 -0.41
C VAL A 167 12.58 -4.52 -0.92
N GLU A 168 12.77 -5.50 -1.80
CA GLU A 168 14.02 -5.74 -2.50
C GLU A 168 14.42 -4.50 -3.31
N PRO A 169 15.70 -4.12 -3.36
CA PRO A 169 16.17 -3.11 -4.29
C PRO A 169 15.69 -3.39 -5.71
N HIS A 170 15.30 -2.33 -6.41
CA HIS A 170 14.78 -2.42 -7.76
C HIS A 170 15.29 -1.28 -8.64
N GLU A 171 15.19 -1.51 -9.94
CA GLU A 171 15.50 -0.52 -10.98
C GLU A 171 14.31 -0.39 -11.94
N GLY A 172 14.09 0.82 -12.46
CA GLY A 172 12.99 1.14 -13.36
C GLY A 172 11.85 1.94 -12.69
N SER A 173 10.64 1.75 -13.19
CA SER A 173 9.43 2.45 -12.75
C SER A 173 8.48 1.48 -12.07
N MET A 174 8.50 1.48 -10.74
CA MET A 174 7.71 0.59 -9.90
C MET A 174 6.67 1.38 -9.10
N TRP A 175 5.40 1.09 -9.36
CA TRP A 175 4.30 1.47 -8.48
C TRP A 175 4.01 0.33 -7.51
N ALA A 176 4.11 0.57 -6.21
CA ALA A 176 3.66 -0.38 -5.19
C ALA A 176 2.34 0.10 -4.58
N LEU A 177 1.37 -0.80 -4.51
CA LEU A 177 0.10 -0.61 -3.82
C LEU A 177 0.07 -1.53 -2.61
N ALA A 178 -0.16 -0.96 -1.42
CA ALA A 178 -0.39 -1.73 -0.21
C ALA A 178 -1.73 -1.30 0.40
N ALA A 179 -2.73 -2.15 0.33
CA ALA A 179 -4.05 -1.95 0.92
C ALA A 179 -4.09 -2.56 2.32
N TYR A 180 -4.59 -1.80 3.31
CA TYR A 180 -4.50 -2.16 4.72
C TYR A 180 -5.64 -1.56 5.55
N VAL A 181 -5.72 -2.00 6.81
CA VAL A 181 -6.63 -1.45 7.82
C VAL A 181 -5.79 -0.84 8.96
N PRO A 182 -5.77 0.48 9.16
CA PRO A 182 -5.12 1.09 10.31
C PRO A 182 -5.94 0.86 11.58
N GLN A 183 -5.29 0.77 12.74
CA GLN A 183 -5.96 0.69 14.05
C GLN A 183 -6.94 1.85 14.29
N ALA A 184 -6.71 3.01 13.66
CA ALA A 184 -7.61 4.16 13.70
C ALA A 184 -9.03 3.85 13.21
N TYR A 185 -9.23 2.80 12.39
CA TYR A 185 -10.54 2.38 11.92
C TYR A 185 -11.49 1.99 13.06
N ALA A 186 -10.97 1.51 14.19
CA ALA A 186 -11.79 1.24 15.38
C ALA A 186 -12.53 2.47 15.92
N ARG A 187 -12.05 3.68 15.59
CA ARG A 187 -12.67 4.97 15.96
C ARG A 187 -13.33 5.67 14.77
N ALA A 188 -13.48 5.01 13.63
CA ALA A 188 -14.13 5.59 12.46
C ALA A 188 -15.64 5.76 12.72
N THR A 189 -16.14 6.99 12.54
CA THR A 189 -17.56 7.33 12.54
C THR A 189 -18.26 6.76 11.32
N GLU A 190 -19.59 6.73 11.32
CA GLU A 190 -20.35 6.28 10.14
C GLU A 190 -20.09 7.19 8.93
N GLN A 191 -19.98 8.51 9.13
CA GLN A 191 -19.62 9.44 8.07
C GLN A 191 -18.27 9.10 7.40
N HIS A 192 -17.28 8.66 8.18
CA HIS A 192 -16.02 8.18 7.60
C HIS A 192 -16.25 6.91 6.77
N ARG A 193 -17.04 5.96 7.28
CA ARG A 193 -17.35 4.69 6.59
C ARG A 193 -18.10 4.92 5.30
N GLU A 194 -19.13 5.78 5.29
CA GLU A 194 -19.86 6.18 4.10
C GLU A 194 -18.94 6.81 3.05
N THR A 195 -18.10 7.77 3.45
CA THR A 195 -17.12 8.38 2.54
C THR A 195 -16.19 7.34 1.90
N LEU A 196 -15.77 6.33 2.65
CA LEU A 196 -14.94 5.25 2.13
C LEU A 196 -15.73 4.31 1.20
N ARG A 197 -16.98 3.95 1.53
CA ARG A 197 -17.85 3.15 0.65
C ARG A 197 -18.11 3.87 -0.68
N GLU A 198 -18.38 5.17 -0.64
CA GLU A 198 -18.54 6.02 -1.84
C GLU A 198 -17.27 6.06 -2.70
N ALA A 199 -16.09 6.03 -2.07
CA ALA A 199 -14.81 5.92 -2.77
C ALA A 199 -14.43 4.48 -3.18
N GLY A 200 -15.33 3.52 -2.94
CA GLY A 200 -15.19 2.13 -3.34
C GLY A 200 -14.33 1.27 -2.43
N PHE A 201 -14.11 1.58 -1.16
CA PHE A 201 -13.36 0.69 -0.26
C PHE A 201 -14.20 -0.52 0.19
N PRO A 202 -13.65 -1.76 0.14
CA PRO A 202 -14.28 -2.95 0.71
C PRO A 202 -14.03 -2.99 2.22
N LEU A 203 -14.86 -2.27 2.99
CA LEU A 203 -14.67 -2.15 4.42
C LEU A 203 -14.77 -3.51 5.13
N PRO A 204 -13.95 -3.77 6.16
CA PRO A 204 -14.16 -4.89 7.06
C PRO A 204 -15.52 -4.77 7.77
N ALA A 205 -16.13 -5.93 8.05
CA ALA A 205 -17.36 -6.07 8.81
C ALA A 205 -17.27 -5.43 10.21
#